data_AF-A0A7V5Y658-F1
#
_entry.id   AF-A0A7V5Y658-F1
#
_cell.length_a   1.000
_cell.length_b   1.000
_cell.length_c   1.000
_cell.angle_alpha   90.00
_cell.angle_beta   90.00
_cell.angle_gamma   90.00
#
_symmetry.space_group_name_H-M   'P 1'
#
loop_
_entity.id
_entity.type
_entity.pdbx_description
1 polymer ?
#
loop_
_entity_poly.entity_id
_entity_poly.type
_entity_poly.pdbx_seq_one_letter_code
_entity_poly.pdbx_strand_id
1 'polypeptide(L)' 'MPTLKIEPDQLLDMLLQLEPDERIKILLKLAEPARARMEEHRAFAEQQLRTIAAERGLKWDTMSEEERETFIDELLHEP' A
#
# COMPACT_ATOMS: atom_id res chain seq x y z
N MET A 1 -16.92 -30.61 0.46
CA MET A 1 -17.32 -29.28 -0.03
C MET A 1 -16.77 -29.13 -1.43
N PRO A 2 -17.59 -28.97 -2.47
CA PRO A 2 -17.06 -28.74 -3.82
C PRO A 2 -16.33 -27.40 -3.86
N THR A 3 -15.07 -27.41 -4.30
CA THR A 3 -14.31 -26.18 -4.56
C THR A 3 -14.86 -25.56 -5.85
N LEU A 4 -15.60 -24.46 -5.74
CA LEU A 4 -15.97 -23.68 -6.91
C LEU A 4 -14.69 -23.09 -7.52
N LYS A 5 -14.36 -23.51 -8.75
CA LYS A 5 -13.36 -22.86 -9.58
C LYS A 5 -14.09 -21.80 -10.41
N ILE A 6 -14.04 -20.56 -9.96
CA ILE A 6 -14.53 -19.40 -10.71
C ILE A 6 -13.30 -18.67 -11.23
N GLU A 7 -13.25 -18.43 -12.53
CA GLU A 7 -12.19 -17.62 -13.12
C GLU A 7 -12.37 -16.14 -12.72
N PRO A 8 -11.28 -15.37 -12.54
CA PRO A 8 -11.36 -13.98 -12.08
C PRO A 8 -12.31 -13.10 -12.89
N ASP A 9 -12.32 -13.26 -14.21
CA ASP A 9 -13.20 -12.50 -15.11
C ASP A 9 -14.67 -12.86 -14.92
N GLN A 10 -14.98 -14.14 -14.70
CA GLN A 10 -16.33 -14.59 -14.40
C GLN A 10 -16.82 -14.05 -13.05
N LEU A 11 -15.93 -13.98 -12.06
CA LEU A 11 -16.25 -13.35 -10.78
C LEU A 11 -16.53 -11.86 -10.95
N LEU A 12 -15.75 -11.16 -11.78
CA LEU A 12 -15.95 -9.74 -12.06
C LEU A 12 -17.29 -9.49 -12.74
N ASP A 13 -17.66 -10.29 -13.74
CA ASP A 13 -18.95 -10.20 -14.42
C ASP A 13 -20.13 -10.38 -13.43
N MET A 14 -20.01 -11.32 -12.49
CA MET A 14 -21.00 -11.52 -11.44
C MET A 14 -21.09 -10.32 -10.50
N LEU A 15 -19.96 -9.72 -10.11
CA LEU A 15 -19.94 -8.55 -9.24
C LEU A 15 -20.56 -7.33 -9.92
N LEU A 16 -20.38 -7.17 -11.23
CA LEU A 16 -20.92 -6.05 -12.00
C LEU A 16 -22.46 -6.09 -12.14
N GLN A 17 -23.07 -7.25 -11.96
CA GLN A 17 -24.53 -7.43 -11.97
C GLN A 17 -25.22 -7.03 -10.66
N LEU A 18 -24.46 -6.79 -9.59
CA LEU A 18 -25.00 -6.38 -8.30
C LEU A 18 -25.47 -4.92 -8.30
N GLU A 19 -26.41 -4.62 -7.41
CA GLU A 19 -26.85 -3.24 -7.20
C GLU A 19 -25.68 -2.35 -6.74
N PRO A 20 -25.66 -1.05 -7.09
CA PRO A 20 -24.56 -0.14 -6.77
C PRO A 20 -24.15 -0.16 -5.29
N ASP A 21 -25.11 -0.18 -4.36
CA ASP A 21 -24.85 -0.18 -2.92
C ASP A 21 -24.16 -1.47 -2.44
N GLU A 22 -24.49 -2.60 -3.06
CA GLU A 22 -23.86 -3.90 -2.74
C GLU A 22 -22.44 -3.98 -3.28
N ARG A 23 -22.21 -3.43 -4.49
CA ARG A 23 -20.86 -3.30 -5.06
C ARG A 23 -19.96 -2.43 -4.18
N ILE A 24 -20.46 -1.31 -3.68
CA ILE A 24 -19.70 -0.43 -2.77
C ILE A 24 -19.31 -1.18 -1.50
N LYS A 25 -20.23 -1.94 -0.89
CA LYS A 25 -19.93 -2.74 0.31
C LYS A 25 -18.84 -3.79 0.06
N ILE A 26 -18.89 -4.47 -1.09
CA ILE A 26 -17.88 -5.47 -1.45
C ILE A 26 -16.53 -4.80 -1.69
N LEU A 27 -16.49 -3.68 -2.41
CA LEU A 27 -15.26 -2.91 -2.63
C LEU A 27 -14.62 -2.47 -1.31
N LEU A 28 -15.41 -1.94 -0.37
CA LEU A 28 -14.93 -1.56 0.94
C LEU A 28 -14.32 -2.75 1.70
N LYS A 29 -15.00 -3.90 1.67
CA LYS A 29 -14.51 -5.12 2.31
C LYS A 29 -13.26 -5.70 1.66
N LEU A 30 -13.15 -5.63 0.33
CA LEU A 30 -11.95 -6.02 -0.41
C LEU A 30 -10.77 -5.06 -0.16
N ALA A 31 -11.06 -3.80 0.16
CA ALA A 31 -10.06 -2.80 0.50
C ALA A 31 -9.53 -2.93 1.95
N GLU A 32 -10.26 -3.56 2.88
CA GLU A 32 -9.83 -3.73 4.28
C GLU A 32 -8.45 -4.40 4.41
N PRO A 33 -8.16 -5.55 3.77
CA PRO A 33 -6.82 -6.15 3.80
C PRO A 33 -5.77 -5.29 3.10
N ALA A 34 -6.16 -4.55 2.05
CA ALA A 34 -5.25 -3.65 1.35
C ALA A 34 -4.81 -2.48 2.24
N ARG A 35 -5.66 -2.00 3.15
CA ARG A 35 -5.30 -0.96 4.13
C ARG A 35 -4.33 -1.48 5.19
N ALA A 36 -4.57 -2.70 5.72
CA ALA A 36 -3.63 -3.33 6.65
C ALA A 36 -2.26 -3.55 5.98
N ARG A 37 -2.26 -4.03 4.74
CA ARG A 37 -1.04 -4.22 3.95
C ARG A 37 -0.37 -2.90 3.58
N MET A 38 -1.13 -1.84 3.34
CA MET A 38 -0.58 -0.50 3.09
C MET A 38 0.13 0.04 4.33
N GLU A 39 -0.41 -0.17 5.52
CA GLU A 39 0.23 0.23 6.77
C GLU A 39 1.51 -0.58 7.03
N GLU A 40 1.48 -1.89 6.80
CA GLU A 40 2.67 -2.74 6.86
C GLU A 40 3.75 -2.30 5.86
N HIS A 41 3.36 -2.02 4.61
CA HIS A 41 4.26 -1.52 3.57
C HIS A 41 4.83 -0.14 3.95
N ARG A 42 4.02 0.75 4.52
CA ARG A 42 4.46 2.07 4.98
C ARG A 42 5.46 1.94 6.13
N ALA A 43 5.15 1.13 7.13
CA ALA A 43 6.05 0.89 8.26
C ALA A 43 7.38 0.27 7.80
N PHE A 44 7.32 -0.68 6.86
CA PHE A 44 8.51 -1.26 6.25
C PHE A 44 9.34 -0.21 5.50
N ALA A 45 8.71 0.59 4.62
CA ALA A 45 9.39 1.65 3.88
C ALA A 45 10.03 2.68 4.83
N GLU A 46 9.33 3.08 5.88
CA GLU A 46 9.84 4.02 6.88
C GLU A 46 11.04 3.45 7.64
N GLN A 47 11.01 2.16 7.99
CA GLN A 47 12.15 1.50 8.62
C GLN A 47 13.39 1.44 7.71
N GLN A 48 13.19 1.22 6.41
CA GLN A 48 14.29 1.25 5.43
C GLN A 48 14.86 2.67 5.31
N LEU A 49 14.00 3.69 5.24
CA LEU A 49 14.43 5.10 5.19
C LEU A 49 15.21 5.50 6.44
N ARG A 50 14.79 5.05 7.64
CA ARG A 50 15.57 5.24 8.88
C ARG A 50 16.97 4.65 8.79
N THR A 51 17.09 3.46 8.21
CA THR A 51 18.38 2.75 8.07
C THR A 51 19.30 3.51 7.15
N ILE A 52 18.82 3.88 5.96
CA ILE A 52 19.61 4.62 4.96
C ILE A 52 19.97 6.02 5.47
N ALA A 53 19.05 6.70 6.16
CA ALA A 53 19.33 8.00 6.77
C ALA A 53 20.47 7.88 7.81
N ALA A 54 20.42 6.86 8.68
CA ALA A 54 21.44 6.62 9.68
C ALA A 54 22.81 6.29 9.06
N GLU A 55 22.84 5.53 7.96
CA GLU A 55 24.07 5.25 7.20
C GLU A 55 24.70 6.54 6.64
N ARG A 56 23.88 7.54 6.30
CA ARG A 56 24.33 8.87 5.86
C ARG A 56 24.56 9.86 7.02
N GLY A 57 24.49 9.41 8.26
CA GLY A 57 24.68 10.24 9.46
C GLY A 57 23.49 11.17 9.76
N LEU A 58 22.37 10.99 9.09
CA LEU A 58 21.13 11.73 9.29
C LEU A 58 20.22 11.02 10.30
N LYS A 59 19.34 11.78 10.95
CA LYS A 59 18.34 11.25 11.89
C LYS A 59 16.93 11.46 11.34
N TRP A 60 16.40 10.43 10.70
CA TRP A 60 15.08 10.42 10.08
C TRP A 60 13.96 10.98 10.97
N ASP A 61 13.92 10.57 12.25
CA ASP A 61 12.85 10.95 13.17
C ASP A 61 12.90 12.44 13.59
N THR A 62 14.03 13.13 13.38
CA THR A 62 14.18 14.56 13.68
C THR A 62 14.07 15.46 12.45
N MET A 63 14.03 14.87 11.25
CA MET A 63 13.89 15.62 10.00
C MET A 63 12.47 16.20 9.86
N SER A 64 12.38 17.41 9.31
CA SER A 64 11.13 18.01 8.86
C SER A 64 10.55 17.22 7.68
N GLU A 65 9.29 17.49 7.35
CA GLU A 65 8.66 16.88 6.16
C GLU A 65 9.40 17.26 4.87
N GLU A 66 9.76 18.53 4.70
CA GLU A 66 10.52 19.03 3.55
C GLU A 66 11.91 18.36 3.44
N GLU A 67 12.59 18.15 4.57
CA GLU A 67 13.89 17.46 4.60
C GLU A 67 13.75 15.99 4.22
N ARG A 68 12.68 15.31 4.65
CA ARG A 68 12.39 13.92 4.27
C ARG A 68 12.05 13.80 2.80
N GLU A 69 11.24 14.71 2.26
CA GLU A 69 10.91 14.74 0.83
C GLU A 69 12.16 14.91 -0.02
N THR A 70 13.02 15.86 0.34
CA THR A 70 14.29 16.09 -0.35
C THR A 70 15.19 14.85 -0.31
N PHE A 71 15.31 14.21 0.86
CA PHE A 71 16.10 12.98 1.02
C PHE A 71 15.56 11.80 0.19
N ILE A 72 14.23 11.63 0.14
CA ILE A 72 13.60 10.60 -0.69
C ILE A 72 13.86 10.89 -2.17
N ASP A 73 13.73 12.15 -2.58
CA ASP A 73 13.97 12.56 -3.96
C ASP A 73 15.42 12.28 -4.39
N GLU A 74 16.40 12.62 -3.54
CA GLU A 74 17.82 12.30 -3.76
C GLU A 74 18.04 10.79 -3.89
N LEU A 75 17.42 9.97 -3.04
CA LEU A 75 17.53 8.52 -3.07
C LEU A 75 16.93 7.90 -4.35
N LEU A 76 15.84 8.46 -4.86
CA LEU A 76 15.18 7.99 -6.09
C LEU A 76 15.96 8.34 -7.36
N HIS A 77 16.78 9.39 -7.31
CA HIS A 77 17.57 9.89 -8.44
C HIS A 77 19.06 9.51 -8.36
N GLU A 78 19.45 8.69 -7.38
CA GLU A 78 20.80 8.13 -7.29
C GLU A 78 20.99 6.99 -8.33
N PRO A 79 22.11 6.97 -9.08
CA PRO A 79 22.33 6.02 -10.18
C PRO A 79 22.66 4.58 -9.75
#